data_AF-A0A7X9F417-F1
#
_entry.id   AF-A0A7X9F417-F1
#
_cell.length_a   1.000
_cell.length_b   1.000
_cell.length_c   1.000
_cell.angle_alpha   90.00
_cell.angle_beta   90.00
_cell.angle_gamma   90.00
#
_symmetry.space_group_name_H-M   'P 1'
#
loop_
_entity.id
_entity.type
_entity.pdbx_description
1 polymer ?
#
loop_
_entity_poly.entity_id
_entity_poly.type
_entity_poly.pdbx_seq_one_letter_code
_entity_poly.pdbx_strand_id
1 'polypeptide(L)'
;MIVLLPKFNLLAGKSFSPGILYSPVVLISIPGIVIKTGIFCGSYPALFLSRFSPATVLKGNITHGSAGSLFRKILVVIQFSISVAMIVCTLVVFRQLNYFRNKDQGFDQKNVLSLQLNDRTMTRKYPLLKQMLLENQDIKHVTSTNTPMGEGSGQLVFNVETDQGMSQRGINFSVVDH
;
A
#
# COMPACT_ATOMS: atom_id res chain seq x y z
N MET A 1 -2.27 -22.16 -9.33
CA MET A 1 -2.55 -21.43 -8.08
C MET A 1 -1.75 -21.95 -6.88
N ILE A 2 -1.61 -23.27 -6.67
CA ILE A 2 -0.92 -23.83 -5.48
C ILE A 2 0.57 -23.43 -5.35
N VAL A 3 1.29 -23.32 -6.48
CA VAL A 3 2.74 -23.00 -6.50
C VAL A 3 3.05 -21.52 -6.22
N LEU A 4 2.09 -20.62 -6.51
CA LEU A 4 2.25 -19.18 -6.28
C LEU A 4 1.81 -18.73 -4.88
N LEU A 5 0.98 -19.52 -4.20
CA LEU A 5 0.48 -19.23 -2.85
C LEU A 5 1.60 -18.95 -1.82
N PRO A 6 2.70 -19.73 -1.73
CA PRO A 6 3.75 -19.44 -0.75
C PRO A 6 4.46 -18.11 -1.04
N LYS A 7 4.67 -17.76 -2.31
CA LYS A 7 5.29 -16.47 -2.69
C LYS A 7 4.36 -15.30 -2.42
N PHE A 8 3.06 -15.47 -2.66
CA PHE A 8 2.05 -14.46 -2.35
C PHE A 8 1.88 -14.24 -0.85
N ASN A 9 1.87 -15.31 -0.05
CA ASN A 9 1.82 -15.22 1.42
C ASN A 9 3.02 -14.46 1.99
N LEU A 10 4.20 -14.66 1.39
CA LEU A 10 5.43 -13.97 1.78
C LEU A 10 5.40 -12.48 1.39
N LEU A 11 4.83 -12.14 0.23
CA LEU A 11 4.69 -10.76 -0.23
C LEU A 11 3.58 -9.99 0.51
N ALA A 12 2.48 -10.67 0.84
CA ALA A 12 1.30 -10.09 1.49
C ALA A 12 1.40 -10.08 3.03
N GLY A 13 2.43 -10.72 3.61
CA GLY A 13 2.60 -10.84 5.06
C GLY A 13 1.45 -11.58 5.75
N LYS A 14 0.68 -12.40 5.01
CA LYS A 14 -0.50 -13.11 5.51
C LYS A 14 -0.41 -14.60 5.22
N SER A 15 -0.75 -15.42 6.21
CA SER A 15 -0.81 -16.89 6.10
C SER A 15 -2.15 -17.34 5.52
N PHE A 16 -2.34 -17.21 4.21
CA PHE A 16 -3.48 -17.83 3.56
C PHE A 16 -3.31 -19.35 3.57
N SER A 17 -4.24 -20.05 4.24
CA SER A 17 -4.30 -21.51 4.22
C SER A 17 -4.72 -21.99 2.82
N PRO A 18 -4.09 -23.07 2.28
CA PRO A 18 -4.47 -23.66 0.99
C PRO A 18 -5.95 -24.03 0.90
N GLY A 19 -6.63 -24.28 2.03
CA GLY A 19 -8.06 -24.60 2.08
C GLY A 19 -8.98 -23.48 1.60
N ILE A 20 -8.55 -22.21 1.66
CA ILE A 20 -9.34 -21.07 1.17
C ILE A 20 -9.51 -21.12 -0.36
N LEU A 21 -8.54 -21.68 -1.08
CA LEU A 21 -8.61 -21.86 -2.54
C LEU A 21 -9.69 -22.88 -2.95
N TYR A 22 -10.01 -23.82 -2.08
CA TYR A 22 -11.06 -24.82 -2.27
C TYR A 22 -12.44 -24.36 -1.75
N SER A 23 -12.53 -23.15 -1.19
CA SER A 23 -13.81 -22.59 -0.80
C SER A 23 -14.71 -22.43 -2.03
N PRO A 24 -15.97 -22.93 -1.99
CA PRO A 24 -16.92 -22.81 -3.10
C PRO A 24 -17.10 -21.36 -3.58
N VAL A 25 -16.99 -20.40 -2.66
CA VAL A 25 -17.08 -18.96 -2.94
C VAL A 25 -15.94 -18.49 -3.85
N VAL A 26 -14.71 -18.91 -3.58
CA VAL A 26 -13.54 -18.51 -4.39
C VAL A 26 -13.58 -19.18 -5.76
N LEU A 27 -13.96 -20.46 -5.80
CA LEU A 27 -14.01 -21.24 -7.03
C LEU A 27 -15.06 -20.72 -8.02
N ILE A 28 -16.18 -20.19 -7.53
CA ILE A 28 -17.25 -19.60 -8.36
C ILE A 28 -16.98 -18.12 -8.67
N SER A 29 -16.43 -17.36 -7.73
CA SER A 29 -16.22 -15.92 -7.90
C SER A 29 -15.17 -15.60 -8.97
N ILE A 30 -14.08 -16.37 -9.06
CA ILE A 30 -13.03 -16.16 -10.06
C ILE A 30 -13.58 -16.24 -11.50
N PRO A 31 -14.17 -17.36 -11.95
CA PRO A 31 -14.74 -17.43 -13.30
C PRO A 31 -15.90 -16.45 -13.46
N GLY A 32 -16.70 -16.19 -12.41
CA GLY A 32 -17.76 -15.19 -12.45
C GLY A 32 -17.26 -13.77 -12.75
N ILE A 33 -16.13 -13.36 -12.16
CA ILE A 33 -15.50 -12.05 -12.44
C ILE A 33 -14.92 -12.02 -13.85
N VAL A 34 -14.28 -13.09 -14.29
CA VAL A 34 -13.70 -13.19 -15.65
C VAL A 34 -14.79 -13.08 -16.71
N ILE A 35 -15.90 -13.82 -16.55
CA ILE A 35 -17.03 -13.77 -17.47
C ILE A 35 -17.68 -12.39 -17.46
N LYS A 36 -17.97 -11.83 -16.28
CA LYS A 36 -18.55 -10.48 -16.17
C LYS A 36 -17.67 -9.43 -16.84
N THR A 37 -16.37 -9.43 -16.54
CA THR A 37 -15.43 -8.48 -17.13
C THR A 37 -15.29 -8.69 -18.63
N GLY A 38 -15.20 -9.95 -19.09
CA GLY A 38 -15.12 -10.29 -20.50
C GLY A 38 -16.35 -9.86 -21.29
N ILE A 39 -17.54 -10.02 -20.72
CA ILE A 39 -18.79 -9.51 -21.30
C ILE A 39 -18.75 -7.98 -21.34
N PHE A 40 -18.47 -7.30 -20.23
CA PHE A 40 -18.44 -5.83 -20.22
C PHE A 40 -17.41 -5.24 -21.20
N CYS A 41 -16.20 -5.81 -21.28
CA CYS A 41 -15.16 -5.38 -22.19
C CYS A 41 -15.41 -5.80 -23.65
N GLY A 42 -16.04 -6.96 -23.89
CA GLY A 42 -16.24 -7.55 -25.21
C GLY A 42 -17.58 -7.23 -25.88
N SER A 43 -18.64 -6.96 -25.10
CA SER A 43 -19.95 -6.57 -25.61
C SER A 43 -19.89 -5.25 -26.38
N TYR A 44 -19.03 -4.33 -25.96
CA TYR A 44 -18.84 -3.03 -26.59
C TYR A 44 -18.34 -3.13 -28.05
N PRO A 45 -17.24 -3.84 -28.37
CA PRO A 45 -16.83 -4.07 -29.76
C PRO A 45 -17.76 -5.03 -30.52
N ALA A 46 -18.38 -6.02 -29.86
CA ALA A 46 -19.26 -6.98 -30.52
C ALA A 46 -20.58 -6.35 -31.02
N LEU A 47 -21.22 -5.50 -30.21
CA LEU A 47 -22.41 -4.76 -30.62
C LEU A 47 -22.10 -3.76 -31.73
N PHE A 48 -20.89 -3.21 -31.74
CA PHE A 48 -20.44 -2.33 -32.81
C PHE A 48 -20.20 -3.09 -34.12
N LEU A 49 -19.51 -4.24 -34.07
CA LEU A 49 -19.21 -5.06 -35.24
C LEU A 49 -20.47 -5.71 -35.84
N SER A 50 -21.45 -6.07 -35.01
CA SER A 50 -22.73 -6.66 -35.42
C SER A 50 -23.58 -5.72 -36.30
N ARG A 51 -23.35 -4.40 -36.26
CA ARG A 51 -24.08 -3.41 -37.09
C ARG A 51 -23.51 -3.24 -38.50
N PHE A 52 -22.41 -3.94 -38.85
CA PHE A 52 -21.87 -3.91 -40.21
C PHE A 52 -22.63 -4.89 -41.11
N SER A 53 -23.50 -4.35 -41.96
CA SER A 53 -24.21 -5.09 -43.01
C SER A 53 -23.24 -5.42 -44.18
N PRO A 54 -22.96 -6.70 -44.49
CA PRO A 54 -22.12 -7.11 -45.62
C PRO A 54 -22.69 -6.68 -46.98
N ALA A 55 -24.01 -6.53 -47.08
CA ALA A 55 -24.67 -6.09 -48.32
C ALA A 55 -24.41 -4.61 -48.65
N THR A 56 -24.12 -3.78 -47.63
CA THR A 56 -23.89 -2.34 -47.81
C THR A 56 -22.45 -2.03 -48.23
N VAL A 57 -21.48 -2.84 -47.81
CA VAL A 57 -20.06 -2.70 -48.21
C VAL A 57 -19.80 -3.10 -49.67
N LEU A 58 -20.60 -4.00 -50.24
CA LEU A 58 -20.47 -4.42 -51.64
C LEU A 58 -21.08 -3.40 -52.63
N LYS A 59 -21.97 -2.51 -52.15
CA LYS A 59 -22.70 -1.53 -52.97
C LYS A 59 -21.98 -0.17 -53.11
N GLY A 60 -20.73 -0.05 -52.64
CA GLY A 60 -19.91 1.16 -52.74
C GLY A 60 -20.34 2.34 -51.86
N ASN A 61 -21.56 2.31 -51.29
CA ASN A 61 -22.04 3.33 -50.36
C ASN A 61 -21.57 3.01 -48.93
N ILE A 62 -20.26 3.08 -48.72
CA ILE A 62 -19.67 3.19 -47.39
C ILE A 62 -20.01 4.58 -46.85
N THR A 63 -21.24 4.76 -46.37
CA THR A 63 -21.47 5.77 -45.34
C THR A 63 -20.72 5.25 -44.12
N HIS A 64 -19.44 5.61 -44.03
CA HIS A 64 -18.61 5.43 -42.86
C HIS A 64 -19.42 5.89 -41.66
N GLY A 65 -19.92 4.94 -40.86
CA GLY A 65 -20.61 5.23 -39.62
C GLY A 65 -19.61 5.90 -38.67
N SER A 66 -19.49 7.23 -38.77
CA SER A 66 -18.53 8.06 -38.04
C SER A 66 -18.56 7.77 -36.53
N ALA A 67 -19.76 7.53 -36.00
CA ALA A 67 -20.00 7.17 -34.60
C ALA A 67 -19.18 5.96 -34.14
N GLY A 68 -19.00 4.96 -34.99
CA GLY A 68 -18.29 3.74 -34.70
C GLY A 68 -16.78 3.86 -34.59
N SER A 69 -16.21 4.59 -35.54
CA SER A 69 -14.78 4.91 -35.57
C SER A 69 -14.39 5.82 -34.41
N LEU A 70 -15.23 6.83 -34.10
CA LEU A 70 -15.02 7.72 -32.95
C LEU A 70 -15.03 6.97 -31.63
N PHE A 71 -15.98 6.05 -31.44
CA PHE A 71 -16.13 5.28 -30.20
C PHE A 71 -14.94 4.33 -29.95
N ARG A 72 -14.42 3.69 -30.99
CA ARG A 72 -13.17 2.89 -30.92
C ARG A 72 -11.97 3.76 -30.60
N LYS A 73 -11.87 4.95 -31.22
CA LYS A 73 -10.79 5.90 -30.92
C LYS A 73 -10.83 6.34 -29.45
N ILE A 74 -12.01 6.68 -28.92
CA ILE A 74 -12.19 7.06 -27.50
C ILE A 74 -11.77 5.91 -26.57
N LEU A 75 -12.21 4.68 -26.84
CA LEU A 75 -11.88 3.53 -26.00
C LEU A 75 -10.37 3.27 -25.95
N VAL A 76 -9.69 3.34 -27.11
CA VAL A 76 -8.24 3.15 -27.19
C VAL A 76 -7.48 4.27 -26.48
N VAL A 77 -7.94 5.52 -26.61
CA VAL A 77 -7.31 6.67 -25.92
C VAL A 77 -7.46 6.54 -24.40
N ILE A 78 -8.63 6.15 -23.88
CA ILE A 78 -8.84 5.92 -22.45
C ILE A 78 -7.95 4.79 -21.94
N GLN A 79 -7.90 3.66 -22.65
CA GLN A 79 -7.05 2.52 -22.27
C GLN A 79 -5.58 2.92 -22.19
N PHE A 80 -5.08 3.64 -23.20
CA PHE A 80 -3.69 4.11 -23.21
C PHE A 80 -3.42 5.12 -22.09
N SER A 81 -4.36 6.03 -21.84
CA SER A 81 -4.25 7.03 -20.76
C SER A 81 -4.17 6.38 -19.38
N ILE A 82 -5.02 5.39 -19.11
CA ILE A 82 -5.00 4.64 -17.84
C ILE A 82 -3.67 3.90 -17.67
N SER A 83 -3.16 3.28 -18.73
CA SER A 83 -1.88 2.56 -18.69
C SER A 83 -0.71 3.50 -18.38
N VAL A 84 -0.63 4.66 -19.04
CA VAL A 84 0.40 5.67 -18.76
C VAL A 84 0.27 6.21 -17.33
N ALA A 85 -0.95 6.51 -16.88
CA ALA A 85 -1.19 6.99 -15.52
C ALA A 85 -0.73 5.97 -14.46
N MET A 86 -0.98 4.67 -14.67
CA MET A 86 -0.50 3.58 -13.80
C MET A 86 1.03 3.52 -13.72
N ILE A 87 1.71 3.63 -14.86
CA ILE A 87 3.18 3.63 -14.93
C ILE A 87 3.73 4.84 -14.15
N VAL A 88 3.19 6.03 -14.39
CA VAL A 88 3.62 7.26 -13.70
C VAL A 88 3.36 7.16 -12.20
N CYS A 89 2.19 6.69 -11.78
CA CYS A 89 1.85 6.52 -10.36
C CYS A 89 2.82 5.57 -9.67
N THR A 90 3.14 4.44 -10.30
CA THR A 90 4.08 3.45 -9.75
C THR A 90 5.48 4.03 -9.63
N LEU A 91 5.95 4.79 -10.63
CA LEU A 91 7.24 5.48 -10.58
C LEU A 91 7.28 6.53 -9.47
N VAL A 92 6.20 7.30 -9.29
CA VAL A 92 6.10 8.30 -8.23
C VAL A 92 6.14 7.64 -6.86
N VAL A 93 5.35 6.59 -6.63
CA VAL A 93 5.35 5.83 -5.36
C VAL A 93 6.73 5.22 -5.11
N PHE A 94 7.38 4.66 -6.13
CA PHE A 94 8.73 4.11 -6.00
C PHE A 94 9.75 5.19 -5.60
N ARG A 95 9.67 6.37 -6.22
CA ARG A 95 10.52 7.52 -5.85
C ARG A 95 10.23 8.00 -4.44
N GLN A 96 8.97 8.04 -4.02
CA GLN A 96 8.58 8.38 -2.66
C GLN A 96 9.14 7.36 -1.66
N LEU A 97 9.00 6.06 -1.93
CA LEU A 97 9.51 5.00 -1.07
C LEU A 97 11.05 5.06 -0.95
N ASN A 98 11.74 5.27 -2.06
CA ASN A 98 13.20 5.42 -2.05
C ASN A 98 13.63 6.70 -1.33
N TYR A 99 12.87 7.79 -1.46
CA TYR A 99 13.08 9.00 -0.68
C TYR A 99 12.86 8.74 0.80
N PHE A 100 11.79 8.07 1.22
CA PHE A 100 11.57 7.69 2.62
C PHE A 100 12.68 6.79 3.19
N ARG A 101 13.22 5.89 2.38
CA ARG A 101 14.30 4.98 2.79
C ARG A 101 15.67 5.65 2.87
N ASN A 102 15.96 6.58 1.96
CA ASN A 102 17.25 7.25 1.88
C ASN A 102 17.24 8.65 2.52
N LYS A 103 16.08 9.15 2.93
CA LYS A 103 15.99 10.37 3.71
C LYS A 103 16.59 10.06 5.06
N ASP A 104 17.74 10.69 5.28
CA ASP A 104 18.50 10.67 6.51
C ASP A 104 17.53 10.86 7.67
N GLN A 105 17.38 9.83 8.50
CA GLN A 105 16.43 9.86 9.62
C GLN A 105 16.92 10.82 10.73
N GLY A 106 18.05 11.49 10.52
CA GLY A 106 18.71 12.34 11.50
C GLY A 106 19.50 11.54 12.55
N PHE A 107 19.56 10.22 12.40
CA PHE A 107 20.32 9.31 13.25
C PHE A 107 20.97 8.20 12.42
N ASP A 108 22.23 7.90 12.72
CA ASP A 108 22.98 6.82 12.06
C ASP A 108 22.62 5.48 12.71
N GLN A 109 21.79 4.67 12.04
CA GLN A 109 21.41 3.34 12.52
C GLN A 109 22.60 2.41 12.79
N LYS A 110 23.79 2.69 12.23
CA LYS A 110 24.98 1.85 12.45
C LYS A 110 25.65 2.09 13.80
N ASN A 111 25.37 3.22 14.46
CA ASN A 111 26.04 3.66 15.68
C ASN A 111 25.09 3.82 16.87
N VAL A 112 23.86 3.29 16.78
CA VAL A 112 22.86 3.36 17.86
C VAL A 112 22.56 1.95 18.37
N LEU A 113 22.89 1.70 19.63
CA LEU A 113 22.56 0.45 20.33
C LEU A 113 21.35 0.69 21.24
N SER A 114 20.26 -0.06 21.00
CA SER A 114 19.07 -0.01 21.85
C SER A 114 19.08 -1.16 22.85
N LEU A 115 19.04 -0.82 24.15
CA LEU A 115 18.94 -1.79 25.25
C LEU A 115 17.54 -1.70 25.85
N GLN A 116 16.80 -2.81 25.87
CA GLN A 116 15.49 -2.88 26.51
C GLN A 116 15.65 -3.22 28.00
N LEU A 117 15.31 -2.27 28.87
CA LEU A 117 15.28 -2.51 30.31
C LEU A 117 13.89 -3.02 30.71
N ASN A 118 13.73 -4.35 30.75
CA ASN A 118 12.45 -4.99 31.08
C ASN A 118 12.15 -5.04 32.60
N ASP A 119 13.12 -4.74 33.46
CA ASP A 119 12.97 -4.82 34.92
C ASP A 119 12.89 -3.43 35.56
N ARG A 120 11.85 -3.23 36.38
CA ARG A 120 11.58 -1.98 37.12
C ARG A 120 12.72 -1.60 38.08
N THR A 121 13.48 -2.59 38.55
CA THR A 121 14.68 -2.39 39.37
C THR A 121 15.86 -1.86 38.56
N MET A 122 15.97 -2.25 37.28
CA MET A 122 16.99 -1.75 36.36
C MET A 122 16.67 -0.33 35.90
N THR A 123 15.39 0.01 35.69
CA THR A 123 14.97 1.40 35.41
C THR A 123 15.38 2.37 36.52
N ARG A 124 15.29 1.96 37.79
CA ARG A 124 15.75 2.78 38.94
C ARG A 124 17.27 2.97 38.98
N LYS A 125 18.04 2.04 38.42
CA LYS A 125 19.51 2.12 38.36
C LYS A 125 20.03 2.78 37.08
N TYR A 126 19.14 3.23 36.20
CA TYR A 126 19.50 3.93 34.97
C TYR A 126 20.50 5.10 35.17
N PRO A 127 20.39 5.95 36.21
CA PRO A 127 21.33 7.06 36.39
C PRO A 127 22.78 6.59 36.59
N LEU A 128 22.97 5.52 37.36
CA LEU A 128 24.29 4.91 37.58
C LEU A 128 24.82 4.24 36.31
N LEU A 129 23.94 3.55 35.57
CA LEU A 129 24.28 2.93 34.30
C LEU A 129 24.67 3.98 33.24
N LYS A 130 23.93 5.10 33.15
CA LYS A 130 24.21 6.24 32.26
C LYS A 130 25.60 6.80 32.55
N GLN A 131 25.95 6.98 33.83
CA GLN A 131 27.24 7.50 34.24
C GLN A 131 28.39 6.56 33.88
N MET A 132 28.26 5.25 34.16
CA MET A 132 29.27 4.25 33.81
C MET A 132 29.47 4.11 32.29
N LEU A 133 28.39 4.25 31.51
CA LEU A 133 28.46 4.21 30.04
C LEU A 133 29.11 5.48 29.46
N LEU A 134 28.82 6.65 30.02
CA LEU A 134 29.46 7.92 29.61
C LEU A 134 30.94 8.01 30.00
N GLU A 135 31.40 7.17 30.93
CA GLU A 135 32.82 7.07 31.31
C GLU A 135 33.66 6.40 30.21
N ASN A 136 33.03 5.65 29.30
CA ASN A 136 33.70 5.06 28.15
C ASN A 136 33.81 6.09 26.99
N GLN A 137 35.04 6.36 26.53
CA GLN A 137 35.32 7.30 25.45
C GLN A 137 34.70 6.91 24.09
N ASP A 138 34.34 5.64 23.90
CA ASP A 138 33.67 5.17 22.68
C ASP A 138 32.18 5.57 22.63
N ILE A 139 31.59 6.02 23.75
CA ILE A 139 30.17 6.35 23.87
C ILE A 139 29.99 7.88 23.95
N LYS A 140 29.53 8.50 22.85
CA LYS A 140 29.32 9.96 22.80
C LYS A 140 28.14 10.43 23.65
N HIS A 141 26.99 9.76 23.56
CA HIS A 141 25.76 10.14 24.24
C HIS A 141 24.92 8.92 24.62
N VAL A 142 24.24 9.02 25.76
CA VAL A 142 23.32 8.00 26.29
C VAL A 142 22.02 8.71 26.63
N THR A 143 20.91 8.26 26.06
CA THR A 143 19.56 8.75 26.38
C THR A 143 18.63 7.58 26.67
N SER A 144 17.52 7.85 27.36
CA SER A 144 16.46 6.87 27.64
C SER A 144 15.16 7.35 27.00
N THR A 145 14.43 6.41 26.41
CA THR A 145 13.13 6.65 25.80
C THR A 145 12.19 5.51 26.19
N ASN A 146 10.93 5.86 26.47
CA ASN A 146 9.88 4.87 26.71
C ASN A 146 9.30 4.28 25.41
N THR A 147 9.73 4.80 24.25
CA THR A 147 9.29 4.36 22.93
C THR A 147 10.50 3.93 22.11
N PRO A 148 10.55 2.66 21.66
CA PRO A 148 11.61 2.17 20.79
C PRO A 148 11.70 3.00 19.51
N MET A 149 12.93 3.32 19.11
CA MET A 149 13.18 4.10 17.89
C MET A 149 12.68 3.31 16.67
N GLY A 150 11.83 3.92 15.85
CA GLY A 150 11.30 3.31 14.62
C GLY A 150 9.96 2.58 14.77
N GLU A 151 9.45 2.33 15.98
CA GLU A 151 8.20 1.59 16.19
C GLU A 151 6.94 2.48 16.27
N GLY A 152 7.11 3.81 16.18
CA GLY A 152 6.05 4.78 16.41
C GLY A 152 5.71 4.89 17.90
N SER A 153 5.39 6.10 18.36
CA SER A 153 5.00 6.30 19.75
C SER A 153 3.50 5.99 19.90
N GLY A 154 3.14 5.20 20.92
CA GLY A 154 1.76 4.85 21.21
C GLY A 154 0.91 6.11 21.41
N GLN A 155 -0.06 6.35 20.53
CA GLN A 155 -0.98 7.46 20.68
C GLN A 155 -2.06 7.07 21.69
N LEU A 156 -2.08 7.76 22.83
CA LEU A 156 -3.22 7.72 23.74
C LEU A 156 -4.33 8.55 23.11
N VAL A 157 -5.31 7.85 22.51
CA VAL A 157 -6.49 8.46 21.90
C VAL A 157 -7.59 8.56 22.94
N PHE A 158 -7.96 9.79 23.28
CA PHE A 158 -9.09 10.09 24.14
C PHE A 158 -10.29 10.51 23.28
N ASN A 159 -11.47 9.97 23.58
CA ASN A 159 -12.71 10.50 23.03
C ASN A 159 -13.10 11.72 23.86
N VAL A 160 -13.03 12.92 23.27
CA VAL A 160 -13.41 14.16 23.93
C VAL A 160 -14.73 14.61 23.34
N GLU A 161 -15.74 14.76 24.19
CA GLU A 161 -17.04 15.29 23.77
C GLU A 161 -16.90 16.81 23.53
N THR A 162 -17.16 17.24 22.30
CA THR A 162 -17.15 18.64 21.88
C THR A 162 -18.60 19.04 21.55
N ASP A 163 -18.91 20.35 21.48
CA ASP A 163 -20.27 20.88 21.19
C ASP A 163 -20.93 20.37 19.89
N GLN A 164 -20.20 19.64 19.04
CA GLN A 164 -20.70 18.99 17.82
C GLN A 164 -20.62 17.46 17.83
N GLY A 165 -20.39 16.85 19.00
CA GLY A 165 -20.31 15.39 19.19
C GLY A 165 -18.93 14.88 19.63
N MET A 166 -18.82 13.57 19.77
CA MET A 166 -17.61 12.86 20.20
C MET A 166 -16.47 13.03 19.17
N SER A 167 -15.37 13.65 19.58
CA SER A 167 -14.17 13.87 18.76
C SER A 167 -12.98 13.10 19.33
N GLN A 168 -12.36 12.21 18.53
CA GLN A 168 -11.11 11.53 18.91
C GLN A 168 -9.94 12.51 18.88
N ARG A 169 -9.28 12.68 20.03
CA ARG A 169 -8.06 13.48 20.17
C ARG A 169 -6.94 12.59 20.73
N GLY A 170 -5.86 12.44 19.97
CA GLY A 170 -4.68 11.68 20.38
C GLY A 170 -3.59 12.60 20.93
N ILE A 171 -3.04 12.27 22.10
CA ILE A 171 -1.84 12.93 22.63
C ILE A 171 -0.68 11.94 22.49
N ASN A 172 0.38 12.35 21.79
CA ASN A 172 1.61 11.58 21.67
C ASN A 172 2.58 12.01 22.76
N PHE A 173 2.78 11.16 23.76
CA PHE A 173 3.81 11.40 24.78
C PHE A 173 5.09 10.70 24.35
N SER A 174 6.06 11.49 23.90
CA SER A 174 7.43 11.02 23.70
C SER A 174 8.27 11.66 24.81
N VAL A 175 8.65 10.87 25.81
CA VAL A 175 9.58 11.31 26.87
C VAL A 175 10.98 11.01 26.37
N VAL A 176 11.74 12.08 26.09
CA VAL A 176 13.15 12.03 25.71
C VAL A 176 13.93 12.68 26.85
N ASP A 177 14.84 11.93 27.46
CA ASP A 177 15.75 12.45 28.48
C ASP A 177 16.73 13.45 27.82
N HIS A 178 16.93 14.61 28.46
CA HIS A 178 17.79 15.70 27.97
C HIS A 178 19.27 15.37 28.18
#